data_AF-A0A7S2DTN7-F1
#
_entry.id   AF-A0A7S2DTN7-F1
#
_cell.length_a   1.000
_cell.length_b   1.000
_cell.length_c   1.000
_cell.angle_alpha   90.00
_cell.angle_beta   90.00
_cell.angle_gamma   90.00
#
_symmetry.space_group_name_H-M   'P 1'
#
loop_
_entity.id
_entity.type
_entity.pdbx_description
1 polymer ?
#
loop_
_entity_poly.entity_id
_entity_poly.type
_entity_poly.pdbx_seq_one_letter_code
_entity_poly.pdbx_strand_id
1 'polypeptide(L)'
;GLRLMQPFPRSSSSSFAHPWLPTQGRRLALLTFAAAPCCDGLYDPVHHIASARIYGNIDAYAYYFVDLLVGTPPQRVSVIADTGSGVTAFPCKSCRHCGKHIDPAFDFSGSSTAKWIPCGGGCPATS
;
A
#
# COMPACT_ATOMS: atom_id res chain seq x y z
N GLY A 1 -3.17 10.91 -23.38
CA GLY A 1 -1.99 11.38 -22.62
C GLY A 1 -2.49 12.20 -21.45
N LEU A 2 -2.31 11.70 -20.24
CA LEU A 2 -2.55 12.47 -19.03
C LEU A 2 -1.27 12.40 -18.19
N ARG A 3 -0.47 13.47 -18.27
CA ARG A 3 0.62 13.77 -17.34
C ARG A 3 0.08 14.87 -16.43
N LEU A 4 -0.18 14.55 -15.17
CA LEU A 4 -0.33 15.51 -14.06
C LEU A 4 0.20 14.78 -12.82
N MET A 5 1.50 14.90 -12.53
CA MET A 5 2.16 15.93 -11.70
C MET A 5 1.68 15.89 -10.25
N GLN A 6 2.56 15.37 -9.40
CA GLN A 6 2.40 15.07 -7.99
C GLN A 6 2.39 16.35 -7.12
N PRO A 7 1.57 16.45 -6.08
CA PRO A 7 1.77 17.43 -5.00
C PRO A 7 2.89 16.97 -4.05
N PHE A 8 3.76 17.92 -3.69
CA PHE A 8 4.89 17.79 -2.77
C PHE A 8 4.45 17.49 -1.31
N PRO A 9 5.17 16.65 -0.55
CA PRO A 9 5.01 16.59 0.90
C PRO A 9 5.96 17.57 1.62
N ARG A 10 5.41 18.23 2.65
CA ARG A 10 6.13 19.06 3.63
C ARG A 10 6.77 18.15 4.69
N SER A 11 8.04 18.36 4.96
CA SER A 11 8.81 17.65 5.99
C SER A 11 8.42 18.09 7.40
N SER A 12 8.35 17.15 8.34
CA SER A 12 8.82 17.40 9.71
C SER A 12 9.10 16.09 10.44
N SER A 13 10.38 15.91 10.72
CA SER A 13 11.02 14.97 11.64
C SER A 13 10.71 15.30 13.10
N SER A 14 10.65 14.30 13.97
CA SER A 14 11.34 14.33 15.27
C SER A 14 11.37 12.96 15.94
N SER A 15 12.58 12.46 16.16
CA SER A 15 12.91 11.35 17.05
C SER A 15 12.88 11.83 18.50
N PHE A 16 12.40 11.01 19.44
CA PHE A 16 12.90 10.98 20.82
C PHE A 16 12.75 9.57 21.39
N ALA A 17 13.87 9.00 21.81
CA ALA A 17 13.96 7.79 22.62
C ALA A 17 14.11 8.20 24.10
N HIS A 18 13.68 7.36 25.04
CA HIS A 18 14.48 6.87 26.19
C HIS A 18 13.67 5.90 27.08
N PRO A 19 14.35 5.06 27.89
CA PRO A 19 13.90 3.71 28.26
C PRO A 19 13.50 3.55 29.75
N TRP A 20 12.65 2.56 30.04
CA TRP A 20 12.50 1.98 31.38
C TRP A 20 12.25 0.47 31.31
N LEU A 21 13.12 -0.30 31.97
CA LEU A 21 12.90 -1.65 32.51
C LEU A 21 13.47 -1.64 33.95
N PRO A 22 13.21 -2.62 34.83
CA PRO A 22 12.19 -3.68 34.84
C PRO A 22 11.48 -3.83 36.21
N THR A 23 10.34 -4.52 36.27
CA THR A 23 10.02 -5.35 37.45
C THR A 23 9.30 -6.63 37.03
N GLN A 24 9.92 -7.77 37.34
CA GLN A 24 9.37 -9.11 37.18
C GLN A 24 8.17 -9.30 38.12
N GLY A 25 7.02 -9.63 37.54
CA GLY A 25 5.94 -10.32 38.22
C GLY A 25 5.51 -11.49 37.36
N ARG A 26 5.80 -12.73 37.78
CA ARG A 26 5.26 -13.94 37.15
C ARG A 26 3.76 -13.98 37.42
N ARG A 27 2.98 -13.31 36.58
CA ARG A 27 1.55 -13.58 36.45
C ARG A 27 1.41 -14.74 35.49
N LEU A 28 0.75 -15.80 35.96
CA LEU A 28 0.26 -16.88 35.13
C LEU A 28 -0.65 -16.25 34.07
N ALA A 29 -0.12 -16.00 32.88
CA ALA A 29 -0.90 -15.50 31.76
C ALA A 29 -1.73 -16.69 31.29
N LEU A 30 -3.00 -16.73 31.72
CA LEU A 30 -4.01 -17.51 31.02
C LEU A 30 -3.93 -17.06 29.56
N LEU A 31 -3.47 -17.94 28.67
CA LEU A 31 -3.46 -17.71 27.23
C LEU A 31 -4.91 -17.72 26.76
N THR A 32 -5.68 -16.69 27.11
CA THR A 32 -6.77 -16.28 26.28
C THR A 32 -6.11 -15.78 25.00
N PHE A 33 -6.06 -16.64 23.98
CA PHE A 33 -6.05 -16.17 22.60
C PHE A 33 -7.31 -15.30 22.47
N ALA A 34 -7.21 -14.03 22.85
CA ALA A 34 -8.06 -13.04 22.25
C ALA A 34 -7.75 -13.18 20.76
N ALA A 35 -8.66 -13.82 20.02
CA ALA A 35 -8.70 -13.66 18.59
C ALA A 35 -8.59 -12.15 18.40
N ALA A 36 -7.44 -11.69 17.87
CA ALA A 36 -7.41 -10.37 17.29
C ALA A 36 -8.65 -10.34 16.39
N PRO A 37 -9.48 -9.29 16.42
CA PRO A 37 -10.49 -9.10 15.39
C PRO A 37 -9.70 -8.99 14.09
N CYS A 38 -9.43 -10.14 13.49
CA CYS A 38 -8.73 -10.29 12.23
C CYS A 38 -9.75 -9.85 11.21
N CYS A 39 -9.75 -8.55 10.95
CA CYS A 39 -10.42 -7.94 9.82
C CYS A 39 -11.93 -8.24 9.77
N ASP A 40 -12.74 -7.41 10.43
CA ASP A 40 -14.15 -7.33 10.04
C ASP A 40 -14.23 -7.14 8.52
N GLY A 41 -15.00 -8.01 7.87
CA GLY A 41 -14.90 -8.34 6.45
C GLY A 41 -14.98 -7.11 5.54
N LEU A 42 -13.83 -6.69 5.01
CA LEU A 42 -13.74 -5.75 3.89
C LEU A 42 -14.31 -6.34 2.59
N TYR A 43 -14.56 -7.65 2.56
CA TYR A 43 -15.10 -8.35 1.40
C TYR A 43 -16.37 -9.10 1.78
N ASP A 44 -17.48 -8.73 1.12
CA ASP A 44 -18.73 -9.47 1.14
C ASP A 44 -18.67 -10.58 0.07
N PRO A 45 -18.61 -11.87 0.45
CA PRO A 45 -18.50 -12.96 -0.50
C PRO A 45 -19.81 -13.29 -1.23
N VAL A 46 -20.97 -12.86 -0.71
CA VAL A 46 -22.28 -13.13 -1.32
C VAL A 46 -22.55 -12.14 -2.44
N HIS A 47 -22.25 -10.86 -2.19
CA HIS A 47 -22.46 -9.79 -3.17
C HIS A 47 -21.19 -9.43 -3.96
N HIS A 48 -20.05 -10.07 -3.66
CA HIS A 48 -18.73 -9.78 -4.25
C HIS A 48 -18.30 -8.31 -4.08
N ILE A 49 -18.64 -7.69 -2.94
CA ILE A 49 -18.35 -6.28 -2.68
C ILE A 49 -17.08 -6.19 -1.84
N ALA A 50 -16.02 -5.63 -2.42
CA ALA A 50 -14.84 -5.21 -1.68
C ALA A 50 -14.97 -3.73 -1.28
N SER A 51 -14.76 -3.42 -0.01
CA SER A 51 -14.76 -2.07 0.55
C SER A 51 -13.33 -1.66 0.90
N ALA A 52 -12.99 -0.41 0.63
CA ALA A 52 -11.71 0.18 1.01
C ALA A 52 -11.91 1.64 1.42
N ARG A 53 -11.04 2.16 2.28
CA ARG A 53 -11.03 3.59 2.61
C ARG A 53 -10.49 4.37 1.41
N ILE A 54 -11.24 5.39 1.01
CA ILE A 54 -10.79 6.42 0.06
C ILE A 54 -10.23 7.63 0.82
N TYR A 55 -9.19 8.23 0.25
CA TYR A 55 -8.57 9.46 0.69
C TYR A 55 -8.55 10.49 -0.45
N GLY A 56 -8.19 11.73 -0.13
CA GLY A 56 -8.10 12.84 -1.08
C GLY A 56 -9.28 13.79 -1.00
N ASN A 57 -9.20 14.84 -1.80
CA ASN A 57 -10.23 15.86 -1.96
C ASN A 57 -9.97 16.66 -3.25
N ILE A 58 -10.98 17.41 -3.70
CA ILE A 58 -10.88 18.15 -4.97
C ILE A 58 -10.04 19.43 -4.86
N ASP A 59 -9.98 20.05 -3.69
CA ASP A 59 -9.35 21.37 -3.48
C ASP A 59 -7.81 21.28 -3.45
N ALA A 60 -7.28 20.33 -2.69
CA ALA A 60 -5.84 20.15 -2.48
C ALA A 60 -5.20 19.12 -3.44
N TYR A 61 -5.93 18.07 -3.80
CA TYR A 61 -5.39 16.97 -4.60
C TYR A 61 -5.97 16.92 -6.03
N ALA A 62 -7.21 17.36 -6.22
CA ALA A 62 -7.99 17.18 -7.45
C ALA A 62 -8.29 15.72 -7.84
N TYR A 63 -8.05 14.76 -6.93
CA TYR A 63 -8.36 13.34 -7.13
C TYR A 63 -8.54 12.60 -5.80
N TYR A 64 -9.12 11.40 -5.91
CA TYR A 64 -9.27 10.45 -4.82
C TYR A 64 -8.32 9.25 -5.01
N PHE A 65 -7.82 8.69 -3.93
CA PHE A 65 -6.87 7.59 -3.97
C PHE A 65 -7.14 6.56 -2.87
N VAL A 66 -6.63 5.34 -3.07
CA VAL A 66 -6.75 4.19 -2.15
C VAL A 66 -5.37 3.62 -1.87
N ASP A 67 -5.21 2.98 -0.72
CA ASP A 67 -3.99 2.26 -0.37
C ASP A 67 -4.11 0.79 -0.79
N LEU A 68 -3.07 0.29 -1.45
CA LEU A 68 -2.88 -1.11 -1.76
C LEU A 68 -1.67 -1.65 -1.00
N LEU A 69 -1.74 -2.93 -0.61
CA LEU A 69 -0.63 -3.67 -0.04
C LEU A 69 -0.13 -4.67 -1.09
N VAL A 70 1.07 -4.46 -1.60
CA VAL A 70 1.62 -5.20 -2.75
C VAL A 70 2.85 -6.00 -2.36
N GLY A 71 2.94 -7.24 -2.85
CA GLY A 71 4.10 -8.10 -2.65
C GLY A 71 4.12 -8.82 -1.30
N THR A 72 5.23 -9.51 -1.03
CA THR A 72 5.42 -10.29 0.20
C THR A 72 6.86 -10.16 0.70
N PRO A 73 7.11 -9.57 1.88
CA PRO A 73 6.13 -8.94 2.77
C PRO A 73 5.43 -7.74 2.10
N PRO A 74 4.21 -7.38 2.55
CA PRO A 74 3.45 -6.33 1.89
C PRO A 74 4.14 -4.96 1.96
N GLN A 75 4.21 -4.28 0.82
CA GLN A 75 4.67 -2.90 0.67
C GLN A 75 3.45 -2.02 0.32
N ARG A 76 3.23 -0.94 1.08
CA ARG A 76 2.10 -0.03 0.83
C ARG A 76 2.38 0.86 -0.40
N VAL A 77 1.38 0.99 -1.26
CA VAL A 77 1.36 1.95 -2.37
C VAL A 77 0.00 2.63 -2.45
N SER A 78 -0.04 3.97 -2.49
CA SER A 78 -1.24 4.74 -2.78
C SER A 78 -1.44 4.92 -4.29
N VAL A 79 -2.63 4.57 -4.79
CA VAL A 79 -2.98 4.68 -6.23
C VAL A 79 -4.25 5.51 -6.40
N ILE A 80 -4.30 6.29 -7.49
CA ILE A 80 -5.49 7.07 -7.85
C ILE A 80 -6.61 6.11 -8.25
N ALA A 81 -7.81 6.35 -7.76
CA ALA A 81 -9.00 5.62 -8.19
C ALA A 81 -9.47 6.18 -9.54
N ASP A 82 -9.08 5.54 -10.63
CA ASP A 82 -9.42 5.92 -12.01
C ASP A 82 -10.29 4.85 -12.68
N THR A 83 -11.57 5.16 -12.90
CA THR A 83 -12.51 4.27 -13.60
C THR A 83 -12.39 4.36 -15.12
N GLY A 84 -11.58 5.29 -15.64
CA GLY A 84 -11.33 5.49 -17.07
C GLY A 84 -10.23 4.61 -17.65
N SER A 85 -9.59 3.74 -16.84
CA SER A 85 -8.51 2.87 -17.28
C SER A 85 -8.60 1.45 -16.70
N GLY A 86 -8.00 0.48 -17.41
CA GLY A 86 -7.93 -0.93 -17.00
C GLY A 86 -6.58 -1.34 -16.42
N VAL A 87 -5.70 -0.38 -16.10
CA VAL A 87 -4.32 -0.64 -15.67
C VAL A 87 -4.06 0.03 -14.33
N THR A 88 -3.50 -0.73 -13.40
CA THR A 88 -2.96 -0.21 -12.13
C THR A 88 -1.45 -0.12 -12.25
N ALA A 89 -0.88 1.08 -12.01
CA ALA A 89 0.55 1.30 -12.07
C ALA A 89 1.02 2.23 -10.95
N PHE A 90 2.23 1.96 -10.44
CA PHE A 90 2.92 2.73 -9.42
C PHE A 90 4.43 2.66 -9.67
N PRO A 91 5.24 3.61 -9.17
CA PRO A 91 6.68 3.63 -9.43
C PRO A 91 7.41 2.50 -8.71
N CYS A 92 8.40 1.91 -9.40
CA CYS A 92 9.37 0.98 -8.81
C CYS A 92 10.65 1.73 -8.39
N LYS A 93 11.39 1.20 -7.42
CA LYS A 93 12.65 1.77 -6.90
C LYS A 93 13.71 2.04 -7.96
N SER A 94 13.71 1.29 -9.06
CA SER A 94 14.63 1.47 -10.19
C SER A 94 14.26 2.61 -11.14
N CYS A 95 13.12 3.28 -10.93
CA CYS A 95 12.67 4.36 -11.81
C CYS A 95 13.57 5.60 -11.69
N ARG A 96 14.13 6.05 -12.82
CA ARG A 96 15.00 7.24 -12.89
C ARG A 96 14.27 8.53 -13.27
N HIS A 97 13.07 8.42 -13.83
CA HIS A 97 12.29 9.54 -14.36
C HIS A 97 10.89 9.61 -13.73
N CYS A 98 10.79 9.29 -12.44
CA CYS A 98 9.54 9.36 -11.68
C CYS A 98 9.51 10.62 -10.78
N GLY A 99 8.30 11.03 -10.40
CA GLY A 99 8.10 12.10 -9.43
C GLY A 99 8.39 11.64 -7.99
N LYS A 100 8.21 12.54 -7.03
CA LYS A 100 8.16 12.18 -5.60
C LYS A 100 6.73 11.87 -5.21
N HIS A 101 6.53 10.69 -4.64
CA HIS A 101 5.22 10.17 -4.23
C HIS A 101 5.10 10.11 -2.70
N ILE A 102 3.85 10.01 -2.21
CA ILE A 102 3.53 9.94 -0.78
C ILE A 102 4.17 8.69 -0.15
N ASP A 103 4.10 7.56 -0.84
CA ASP A 103 4.77 6.33 -0.45
C ASP A 103 6.13 6.16 -1.15
N PRO A 104 7.07 5.40 -0.54
CA PRO A 104 8.26 4.93 -1.23
C PRO A 104 7.90 4.13 -2.49
N ALA A 105 8.75 4.24 -3.51
CA ALA A 105 8.60 3.43 -4.72
C ALA A 105 8.76 1.94 -4.39
N PHE A 106 7.97 1.08 -5.05
CA PHE A 106 7.95 -0.35 -4.81
C PHE A 106 9.33 -0.99 -5.02
N ASP A 107 9.84 -1.69 -4.01
CA ASP A 107 11.11 -2.41 -4.07
C ASP A 107 10.87 -3.84 -4.54
N PHE A 108 11.14 -4.07 -5.82
CA PHE A 108 11.01 -5.38 -6.44
C PHE A 108 11.89 -6.45 -5.76
N SER A 109 13.08 -6.06 -5.29
CA SER A 109 14.01 -6.97 -4.62
C SER A 109 13.58 -7.30 -3.19
N GLY A 110 12.74 -6.44 -2.60
CA GLY A 110 12.19 -6.61 -1.26
C GLY A 110 10.90 -7.43 -1.21
N SER A 111 10.47 -8.04 -2.33
CA SER A 111 9.25 -8.87 -2.39
C SER A 111 9.56 -10.25 -2.97
N SER A 112 9.26 -11.31 -2.21
CA SER A 112 9.44 -12.70 -2.65
C SER A 112 8.42 -13.15 -3.70
N THR A 113 7.31 -12.42 -3.85
CA THR A 113 6.24 -12.71 -4.83
C THR A 113 6.29 -11.83 -6.08
N ALA A 114 7.22 -10.87 -6.14
CA ALA A 114 7.37 -10.02 -7.32
C ALA A 114 8.05 -10.79 -8.47
N LYS A 115 7.41 -10.81 -9.65
CA LYS A 115 7.93 -11.49 -10.84
C LYS A 115 7.78 -10.63 -12.09
N TRP A 116 8.87 -10.47 -12.84
CA TRP A 116 8.83 -9.78 -14.12
C TRP A 116 8.12 -10.64 -15.16
N ILE A 117 7.27 -10.02 -15.98
CA ILE A 117 6.68 -10.65 -17.15
C ILE A 117 7.60 -10.35 -18.34
N PRO A 118 8.36 -11.34 -18.87
CA PRO A 118 9.27 -11.11 -19.98
C PRO A 118 8.50 -10.90 -21.28
N CYS A 119 9.07 -10.11 -22.19
CA CYS A 119 8.59 -10.03 -23.56
C CYS A 119 9.02 -11.29 -24.35
N GLY A 120 8.19 -11.76 -25.30
CA GLY A 120 8.55 -12.81 -26.26
C GLY A 120 8.01 -14.21 -25.98
N GLY A 121 7.50 -14.49 -24.78
CA GLY A 121 6.73 -15.69 -24.47
C GLY A 121 5.26 -15.34 -24.34
N GLY A 122 4.59 -15.13 -25.49
CA GLY A 122 3.14 -14.88 -25.61
C GLY A 122 2.54 -14.03 -24.48
N CYS A 123 2.43 -12.71 -24.68
CA CYS A 123 1.50 -11.93 -23.86
C CYS A 123 0.10 -12.53 -24.10
N PRO A 124 -0.63 -12.98 -23.06
CA PRO A 124 -2.05 -13.27 -23.24
C PRO A 124 -2.66 -11.97 -23.77
N ALA A 125 -3.20 -12.00 -24.99
CA ALA A 125 -3.97 -10.89 -25.51
C ALA A 125 -5.09 -10.63 -24.49
N THR A 126 -5.09 -9.45 -23.88
CA THR A 126 -6.08 -9.07 -22.89
C THR A 126 -7.45 -9.02 -23.55
N SER A 127 -8.42 -9.71 -22.95
CA SER A 127 -9.86 -9.62 -23.23
C SER A 127 -10.42 -8.22 -22.99
#